data_AF-A0A929VQR3-F1
#
_entry.id   AF-A0A929VQR3-F1
#
_cell.length_a   1.000
_cell.length_b   1.000
_cell.length_c   1.000
_cell.angle_alpha   90.00
_cell.angle_beta   90.00
_cell.angle_gamma   90.00
#
_symmetry.space_group_name_H-M   'P 1'
#
loop_
_entity.id
_entity.type
_entity.pdbx_description
1 polymer ?
#
loop_
_entity_poly.entity_id
_entity_poly.type
_entity_poly.pdbx_seq_one_letter_code
_entity_poly.pdbx_strand_id
1 'polypeptide(L)'
;MKRANFKAIYVTVICLIITLLCGCNLFVTDKDRFYLDKDLNYTLSRIDIKKTGPDIVIPEKVGDKTVREIYLADPYFSRIDSLDISNVKELESFTIKLFGMNTGTKLKKLDFSKNKKLKYLEISKTTSLKKVIFNNNCKLIYFDGTAVKKVDIRSEKKLKKFVYYDGPLEELDISNNADLEYIRLGNVKVKVLDVSKNPKLKKITVDEGTQIIGPTNAQIEYNKKAE
;
A
#
# COMPACT_ATOMS: atom_id res chain seq x y z
N MET A 1 -58.90 9.01 29.52
CA MET A 1 -58.28 7.93 28.72
C MET A 1 -57.70 8.41 27.36
N LYS A 2 -57.02 9.57 27.27
CA LYS A 2 -56.44 10.08 25.99
C LYS A 2 -54.91 10.14 25.93
N ARG A 3 -54.21 9.90 27.05
CA ARG A 3 -52.75 10.07 27.17
C ARG A 3 -51.94 8.88 26.63
N ALA A 4 -52.54 7.69 26.59
CA ALA A 4 -51.89 6.47 26.07
C ALA A 4 -51.76 6.49 24.53
N ASN A 5 -52.79 6.96 23.82
CA ASN A 5 -52.75 7.07 22.35
C ASN A 5 -51.71 8.08 21.85
N PHE A 6 -51.50 9.18 22.56
CA PHE A 6 -50.53 10.20 22.14
C PHE A 6 -49.09 9.71 22.26
N LYS A 7 -48.76 8.96 23.33
CA LYS A 7 -47.45 8.32 23.48
C LYS A 7 -47.21 7.24 22.43
N ALA A 8 -48.23 6.42 22.15
CA ALA A 8 -48.14 5.40 21.12
C ALA A 8 -47.86 6.02 19.74
N ILE A 9 -48.64 7.03 19.33
CA ILE A 9 -48.48 7.75 18.07
C ILE A 9 -47.10 8.42 17.98
N TYR A 10 -46.63 9.05 19.06
CA TYR A 10 -45.31 9.69 19.11
C TYR A 10 -44.18 8.68 18.91
N VAL A 11 -44.27 7.50 19.53
CA VAL A 11 -43.29 6.42 19.35
C VAL A 11 -43.32 5.87 17.92
N THR A 12 -44.49 5.66 17.33
CA THR A 12 -44.58 5.19 15.93
C THR A 12 -44.03 6.20 14.94
N VAL A 13 -44.29 7.49 15.15
CA VAL A 13 -43.76 8.56 14.28
C VAL A 13 -42.24 8.67 14.42
N ILE A 14 -41.68 8.55 15.63
CA ILE A 14 -40.22 8.51 15.82
C ILE A 14 -39.63 7.26 15.18
N CYS A 15 -40.21 6.08 15.37
CA CYS A 15 -39.73 4.87 14.71
C CYS A 15 -39.78 5.00 13.19
N LEU A 16 -40.86 5.57 12.64
CA LEU A 16 -40.98 5.83 11.20
C LEU A 16 -39.92 6.82 10.72
N ILE A 17 -39.69 7.91 11.44
CA ILE A 17 -38.63 8.89 11.12
C ILE A 17 -37.24 8.27 11.24
N ILE A 18 -36.96 7.43 12.24
CA ILE A 18 -35.70 6.70 12.36
C ILE A 18 -35.55 5.72 11.20
N THR A 19 -36.58 4.97 10.82
CA THR A 19 -36.52 4.08 9.65
C THR A 19 -36.39 4.84 8.33
N LEU A 20 -37.00 6.03 8.23
CA LEU A 20 -36.88 6.91 7.07
C LEU A 20 -35.49 7.52 7.01
N LEU A 21 -34.93 7.98 8.13
CA LEU A 21 -33.57 8.52 8.24
C LEU A 21 -32.50 7.43 8.02
N CYS A 22 -32.74 6.21 8.51
CA CYS A 22 -31.94 5.03 8.19
C CYS A 22 -32.05 4.66 6.70
N GLY A 23 -33.22 4.87 6.08
CA GLY A 23 -33.45 4.69 4.64
C GLY A 23 -33.00 5.88 3.76
N CYS A 24 -32.76 7.05 4.34
CA CYS A 24 -32.23 8.25 3.67
C CYS A 24 -30.71 8.21 3.53
N ASN A 25 -30.02 7.30 4.22
CA ASN A 25 -28.84 6.69 3.64
C ASN A 25 -29.33 5.81 2.49
N LEU A 26 -29.51 6.39 1.29
CA LEU A 26 -29.46 5.62 0.05
C LEU A 26 -28.35 4.59 0.24
N PHE A 27 -28.65 3.28 0.18
CA PHE A 27 -27.68 2.23 0.44
C PHE A 27 -26.52 2.38 -0.56
N VAL A 28 -25.50 3.17 -0.21
CA VAL A 28 -24.30 3.30 -1.02
C VAL A 28 -23.58 1.98 -0.83
N THR A 29 -23.75 1.10 -1.80
CA THR A 29 -23.14 -0.22 -1.80
C THR A 29 -21.65 -0.10 -2.14
N ASP A 30 -20.89 -1.16 -1.90
CA ASP A 30 -19.50 -1.20 -2.34
C ASP A 30 -19.36 -1.02 -3.87
N LYS A 31 -20.35 -1.46 -4.66
CA LYS A 31 -20.39 -1.23 -6.12
C LYS A 31 -20.52 0.25 -6.50
N ASP A 32 -21.04 1.08 -5.59
CA ASP A 32 -21.20 2.52 -5.82
C ASP A 32 -19.92 3.30 -5.48
N ARG A 33 -18.99 2.66 -4.76
CA ARG A 33 -17.78 3.27 -4.18
C ARG A 33 -16.49 2.75 -4.83
N PHE A 34 -16.45 1.48 -5.17
CA PHE A 34 -15.27 0.79 -5.68
C PHE A 34 -15.57 0.23 -7.06
N TYR A 35 -14.61 0.34 -7.96
CA TYR A 35 -14.79 -0.09 -9.34
C TYR A 35 -13.65 -1.02 -9.74
N LEU A 36 -14.03 -2.17 -10.27
CA LEU A 36 -13.11 -3.17 -10.80
C LEU A 36 -13.02 -3.01 -12.32
N ASP A 37 -11.81 -2.88 -12.83
CA ASP A 37 -11.50 -2.85 -14.24
C ASP A 37 -11.49 -4.27 -14.80
N LYS A 38 -12.44 -4.57 -15.69
CA LYS A 38 -12.60 -5.90 -16.28
C LYS A 38 -11.45 -6.27 -17.21
N ASP A 39 -10.87 -5.27 -17.89
CA ASP A 39 -9.80 -5.48 -18.86
C ASP A 39 -8.46 -5.73 -18.15
N LEU A 40 -8.36 -5.35 -16.87
CA LEU A 40 -7.25 -5.63 -15.98
C LEU A 40 -7.59 -6.72 -14.96
N ASN A 41 -8.22 -7.82 -15.38
CA ASN A 41 -8.49 -8.97 -14.51
C ASN A 41 -9.29 -8.61 -13.22
N TYR A 42 -10.27 -7.71 -13.34
CA TYR A 42 -11.05 -7.20 -12.21
C TYR A 42 -10.20 -6.49 -11.13
N THR A 43 -9.14 -5.79 -11.55
CA THR A 43 -8.32 -4.95 -10.67
C THR A 43 -9.12 -3.78 -10.12
N LEU A 44 -9.04 -3.53 -8.81
CA LEU A 44 -9.61 -2.32 -8.21
C LEU A 44 -8.75 -1.12 -8.61
N SER A 45 -9.22 -0.36 -9.59
CA SER A 45 -8.48 0.76 -10.17
C SER A 45 -9.11 2.14 -9.92
N ARG A 46 -10.35 2.17 -9.41
CA ARG A 46 -11.03 3.42 -9.06
C ARG A 46 -11.80 3.31 -7.76
N ILE A 47 -11.70 4.38 -6.96
CA ILE A 47 -12.43 4.57 -5.72
C ILE A 47 -13.11 5.94 -5.81
N ASP A 48 -14.40 6.03 -5.49
CA ASP A 48 -15.09 7.32 -5.34
C ASP A 48 -14.84 7.87 -3.92
N ILE A 49 -13.81 8.71 -3.79
CA ILE A 49 -13.41 9.32 -2.51
C ILE A 49 -14.50 10.26 -1.98
N LYS A 50 -15.35 10.82 -2.85
CA LYS A 50 -16.47 11.67 -2.38
C LYS A 50 -17.53 10.85 -1.65
N LYS A 51 -17.72 9.59 -2.05
CA LYS A 51 -18.69 8.67 -1.44
C LYS A 51 -18.12 7.85 -0.28
N THR A 52 -16.82 7.57 -0.30
CA THR A 52 -16.14 6.80 0.75
C THR A 52 -15.62 7.67 1.89
N GLY A 53 -15.33 8.95 1.60
CA GLY A 53 -14.50 9.76 2.48
C GLY A 53 -13.00 9.46 2.30
N PRO A 54 -12.12 10.20 2.97
CA PRO A 54 -10.67 10.05 2.83
C PRO A 54 -10.11 8.83 3.60
N ASP A 55 -10.88 8.28 4.54
CA ASP A 55 -10.52 7.10 5.33
C ASP A 55 -11.22 5.86 4.75
N ILE A 56 -10.47 5.09 3.97
CA ILE A 56 -11.05 4.07 3.09
C ILE A 56 -10.82 2.68 3.69
N VAL A 57 -11.88 1.90 3.78
CA VAL A 57 -11.80 0.45 4.02
C VAL A 57 -12.12 -0.26 2.71
N ILE A 58 -11.14 -0.98 2.14
CA ILE A 58 -11.35 -1.76 0.93
C ILE A 58 -12.08 -3.06 1.28
N PRO A 59 -13.21 -3.36 0.63
CA PRO A 59 -13.95 -4.59 0.89
C PRO A 59 -13.23 -5.81 0.29
N GLU A 60 -13.51 -7.00 0.82
CA GLU A 60 -13.00 -8.26 0.27
C GLU A 60 -13.52 -8.51 -1.16
N LYS A 61 -14.75 -8.05 -1.45
CA LYS A 61 -15.42 -8.19 -2.74
C LYS A 61 -16.07 -6.87 -3.16
N VAL A 62 -16.15 -6.64 -4.46
CA VAL A 62 -16.99 -5.59 -5.06
C VAL A 62 -18.06 -6.29 -5.88
N GLY A 63 -19.28 -6.36 -5.33
CA GLY A 63 -20.27 -7.32 -5.80
C GLY A 63 -19.85 -8.76 -5.59
N ASP A 64 -19.92 -9.58 -6.64
CA ASP A 64 -19.59 -11.01 -6.57
C ASP A 64 -18.11 -11.29 -6.84
N LYS A 65 -17.32 -10.25 -7.11
CA LYS A 65 -15.92 -10.36 -7.51
C LYS A 65 -15.00 -10.08 -6.33
N THR A 66 -14.15 -11.05 -6.00
CA THR A 66 -13.09 -10.89 -4.99
C THR A 66 -12.01 -9.95 -5.50
N VAL A 67 -11.61 -9.01 -4.65
CA VAL A 67 -10.49 -8.09 -4.93
C VAL A 67 -9.18 -8.86 -4.76
N ARG A 68 -8.43 -9.01 -5.86
CA ARG A 68 -7.11 -9.65 -5.89
C ARG A 68 -5.98 -8.68 -6.22
N GLU A 69 -6.31 -7.58 -6.88
CA GLU A 69 -5.34 -6.59 -7.34
C GLU A 69 -5.90 -5.20 -7.05
N ILE A 70 -5.04 -4.31 -6.54
CA ILE A 70 -5.36 -2.90 -6.29
C ILE A 70 -4.34 -2.07 -7.05
N TYR A 71 -4.79 -1.21 -7.95
CA TYR A 71 -3.95 -0.36 -8.78
C TYR A 71 -4.45 1.09 -8.76
N LEU A 72 -3.93 1.88 -7.83
CA LEU A 72 -4.33 3.27 -7.61
C LEU A 72 -3.28 4.22 -8.20
N ALA A 73 -3.32 4.43 -9.52
CA ALA A 73 -2.35 5.26 -10.24
C ALA A 73 -3.00 6.54 -10.78
N ASP A 74 -3.17 7.54 -9.92
CA ASP A 74 -3.72 8.85 -10.26
C ASP A 74 -3.46 9.85 -9.12
N PRO A 75 -3.17 11.14 -9.38
CA PRO A 75 -3.05 12.15 -8.32
C PRO A 75 -4.31 12.27 -7.46
N TYR A 76 -5.48 11.93 -7.99
CA TYR A 76 -6.75 11.92 -7.25
C TYR A 76 -6.69 11.10 -5.97
N PHE A 77 -5.93 10.00 -5.95
CA PHE A 77 -5.77 9.16 -4.77
C PHE A 77 -4.89 9.80 -3.68
N SER A 78 -4.30 10.97 -3.92
CA SER A 78 -3.61 11.71 -2.85
C SER A 78 -4.56 12.21 -1.77
N ARG A 79 -5.87 12.25 -2.06
CA ARG A 79 -6.94 12.62 -1.13
C ARG A 79 -7.25 11.53 -0.09
N ILE A 80 -6.59 10.39 -0.17
CA ILE A 80 -6.69 9.30 0.81
C ILE A 80 -5.82 9.65 2.03
N ASP A 81 -6.45 9.76 3.20
CA ASP A 81 -5.78 10.00 4.46
C ASP A 81 -5.40 8.66 5.13
N SER A 82 -6.25 7.64 5.02
CA SER A 82 -5.97 6.28 5.48
C SER A 82 -6.57 5.21 4.56
N LEU A 83 -5.90 4.07 4.48
CA LEU A 83 -6.31 2.95 3.63
C LEU A 83 -6.19 1.64 4.40
N ASP A 84 -7.32 1.06 4.76
CA ASP A 84 -7.43 -0.26 5.37
C ASP A 84 -7.73 -1.32 4.31
N ILE A 85 -6.79 -2.24 4.14
CA ILE A 85 -6.85 -3.38 3.19
C ILE A 85 -6.85 -4.72 3.93
N SER A 86 -7.06 -4.71 5.24
CA SER A 86 -6.99 -5.91 6.08
C SER A 86 -8.02 -6.98 5.72
N ASN A 87 -9.15 -6.56 5.12
CA ASN A 87 -10.21 -7.45 4.64
C ASN A 87 -9.86 -8.15 3.31
N VAL A 88 -8.85 -7.67 2.57
CA VAL A 88 -8.52 -8.17 1.22
C VAL A 88 -7.56 -9.37 1.30
N LYS A 89 -8.03 -10.48 1.85
CA LYS A 89 -7.20 -11.68 2.14
C LYS A 89 -6.58 -12.30 0.89
N GLU A 90 -7.22 -12.14 -0.26
CA GLU A 90 -6.82 -12.68 -1.55
C GLU A 90 -5.93 -11.73 -2.37
N LEU A 91 -5.49 -10.60 -1.79
CA LEU A 91 -4.64 -9.62 -2.47
C LEU A 91 -3.30 -10.24 -2.90
N GLU A 92 -3.00 -10.16 -4.20
CA GLU A 92 -1.77 -10.66 -4.82
C GLU A 92 -0.85 -9.52 -5.28
N SER A 93 -1.42 -8.37 -5.65
CA SER A 93 -0.70 -7.19 -6.12
C SER A 93 -1.30 -5.91 -5.54
N PHE A 94 -0.43 -5.01 -5.07
CA PHE A 94 -0.81 -3.67 -4.64
C PHE A 94 0.10 -2.63 -5.29
N THR A 95 -0.53 -1.65 -5.92
CA THR A 95 0.14 -0.51 -6.52
C THR A 95 -0.55 0.78 -6.14
N ILE A 96 0.22 1.77 -5.68
CA ILE A 96 -0.23 3.16 -5.58
C ILE A 96 0.82 4.09 -6.20
N LYS A 97 0.39 4.95 -7.13
CA LYS A 97 1.25 5.93 -7.85
C LYS A 97 0.53 7.27 -7.92
N LEU A 98 0.98 8.25 -7.14
CA LEU A 98 0.26 9.52 -6.98
C LEU A 98 0.72 10.65 -7.92
N PHE A 99 1.38 10.34 -9.05
CA PHE A 99 1.97 11.24 -10.07
C PHE A 99 2.12 12.74 -9.69
N GLY A 100 3.35 13.26 -9.69
CA GLY A 100 3.64 14.69 -9.47
C GLY A 100 4.48 14.94 -8.21
N MET A 101 5.02 16.15 -8.10
CA MET A 101 5.77 16.60 -6.91
C MET A 101 4.79 17.13 -5.86
N ASN A 102 4.99 16.78 -4.58
CA ASN A 102 4.19 17.25 -3.45
C ASN A 102 2.68 16.97 -3.59
N THR A 103 2.33 15.68 -3.63
CA THR A 103 0.95 15.21 -3.83
C THR A 103 -0.03 15.62 -2.72
N GLY A 104 0.46 16.15 -1.59
CA GLY A 104 -0.37 16.56 -0.46
C GLY A 104 -1.01 15.40 0.29
N THR A 105 -0.62 14.15 -0.01
CA THR A 105 -1.18 12.96 0.65
C THR A 105 -0.90 12.95 2.14
N LYS A 106 -1.86 12.49 2.94
CA LYS A 106 -1.69 12.26 4.38
C LYS A 106 -1.54 10.78 4.76
N LEU A 107 -1.43 9.89 3.77
CA LEU A 107 -1.28 8.45 3.97
C LEU A 107 0.07 8.12 4.62
N LYS A 108 0.08 7.98 5.95
CA LYS A 108 1.30 7.77 6.75
C LYS A 108 1.74 6.33 6.89
N LYS A 109 0.80 5.37 6.77
CA LYS A 109 1.03 3.95 7.02
C LYS A 109 0.25 3.10 6.02
N LEU A 110 0.88 2.03 5.55
CA LEU A 110 0.21 0.90 4.90
C LEU A 110 0.51 -0.39 5.67
N ASP A 111 -0.52 -1.19 5.91
CA ASP A 111 -0.43 -2.43 6.69
C ASP A 111 -0.91 -3.60 5.86
N PHE A 112 0.05 -4.41 5.39
CA PHE A 112 -0.23 -5.59 4.58
C PHE A 112 -0.29 -6.87 5.43
N SER A 113 -0.18 -6.80 6.76
CA SER A 113 0.04 -7.98 7.63
C SER A 113 -0.99 -9.10 7.47
N LYS A 114 -2.21 -8.77 7.02
CA LYS A 114 -3.31 -9.71 6.75
C LYS A 114 -3.36 -10.24 5.32
N ASN A 115 -2.64 -9.62 4.37
CA ASN A 115 -2.67 -9.94 2.94
C ASN A 115 -1.65 -11.04 2.58
N LYS A 116 -1.81 -12.25 3.14
CA LYS A 116 -0.78 -13.32 3.06
C LYS A 116 -0.42 -13.80 1.65
N LYS A 117 -1.20 -13.44 0.63
CA LYS A 117 -1.00 -13.80 -0.78
C LYS A 117 -0.28 -12.72 -1.60
N LEU A 118 0.05 -11.57 -0.99
CA LEU A 118 0.72 -10.47 -1.70
C LEU A 118 2.09 -10.92 -2.21
N LYS A 119 2.32 -10.72 -3.51
CA LYS A 119 3.56 -11.05 -4.19
C LYS A 119 4.28 -9.81 -4.70
N TYR A 120 3.52 -8.77 -5.06
CA TYR A 120 4.04 -7.57 -5.71
C TYR A 120 3.53 -6.33 -4.98
N LEU A 121 4.48 -5.48 -4.58
CA LEU A 121 4.20 -4.20 -3.94
C LEU A 121 4.94 -3.08 -4.66
N GLU A 122 4.18 -2.09 -5.14
CA GLU A 122 4.71 -0.87 -5.73
C GLU A 122 4.07 0.37 -5.09
N ILE A 123 4.91 1.26 -4.53
CA ILE A 123 4.45 2.52 -3.94
C ILE A 123 5.33 3.63 -4.51
N SER A 124 4.72 4.56 -5.26
CA SER A 124 5.42 5.69 -5.87
C SER A 124 4.75 7.03 -5.51
N LYS A 125 5.59 8.04 -5.28
CA LYS A 125 5.22 9.44 -4.98
C LYS A 125 4.24 9.61 -3.82
N THR A 126 4.35 8.74 -2.82
CA THR A 126 3.59 8.81 -1.56
C THR A 126 4.46 9.41 -0.46
N THR A 127 4.76 10.71 -0.58
CA THR A 127 5.81 11.38 0.21
C THR A 127 5.55 11.48 1.71
N SER A 128 4.31 11.28 2.17
CA SER A 128 3.99 11.24 3.61
C SER A 128 4.03 9.83 4.22
N LEU A 129 4.18 8.79 3.41
CA LEU A 129 4.25 7.40 3.86
C LEU A 129 5.56 7.16 4.60
N LYS A 130 5.45 6.82 5.89
CA LYS A 130 6.60 6.61 6.78
C LYS A 130 6.78 5.17 7.22
N LYS A 131 5.72 4.35 7.11
CA LYS A 131 5.70 2.98 7.61
C LYS A 131 4.95 2.04 6.68
N VAL A 132 5.60 0.92 6.36
CA VAL A 132 4.97 -0.22 5.69
C VAL A 132 5.16 -1.45 6.58
N ILE A 133 4.08 -2.19 6.81
CA ILE A 133 4.11 -3.48 7.51
C ILE A 133 3.81 -4.57 6.48
N PHE A 134 4.68 -5.58 6.40
CA PHE A 134 4.57 -6.63 5.38
C PHE A 134 3.92 -7.92 5.91
N ASN A 135 3.81 -8.93 5.04
CA ASN A 135 3.08 -10.18 5.31
C ASN A 135 3.88 -11.48 5.15
N ASN A 136 5.18 -11.37 4.89
CA ASN A 136 6.16 -12.44 4.87
C ASN A 136 6.17 -13.27 3.56
N ASN A 137 5.71 -12.74 2.42
CA ASN A 137 5.63 -13.48 1.16
C ASN A 137 5.87 -12.66 -0.13
N CYS A 138 6.20 -11.37 -0.03
CA CYS A 138 6.48 -10.53 -1.19
C CYS A 138 7.69 -11.05 -1.97
N LYS A 139 7.56 -11.07 -3.29
CA LYS A 139 8.64 -11.39 -4.23
C LYS A 139 9.30 -10.14 -4.78
N LEU A 140 8.55 -9.04 -4.86
CA LEU A 140 9.02 -7.74 -5.34
C LEU A 140 8.47 -6.64 -4.44
N ILE A 141 9.39 -5.78 -3.99
CA ILE A 141 9.07 -4.53 -3.29
C ILE A 141 9.72 -3.39 -4.05
N TYR A 142 8.92 -2.39 -4.42
CA TYR A 142 9.36 -1.18 -5.10
C TYR A 142 8.82 0.05 -4.37
N PHE A 143 9.72 0.91 -3.89
CA PHE A 143 9.40 2.22 -3.35
C PHE A 143 10.10 3.31 -4.16
N ASP A 144 9.39 4.41 -4.40
CA ASP A 144 9.92 5.60 -5.07
C ASP A 144 9.24 6.85 -4.47
N GLY A 145 10.02 7.81 -3.96
CA GLY A 145 9.44 9.07 -3.49
C GLY A 145 8.55 8.88 -2.25
N THR A 146 9.04 8.14 -1.26
CA THR A 146 8.35 7.94 0.04
C THR A 146 9.21 8.45 1.20
N ALA A 147 8.61 8.68 2.36
CA ALA A 147 9.31 9.10 3.58
C ALA A 147 9.69 7.92 4.51
N VAL A 148 9.78 6.70 3.97
CA VAL A 148 10.16 5.51 4.73
C VAL A 148 11.65 5.55 5.04
N LYS A 149 11.99 5.77 6.31
CA LYS A 149 13.39 5.82 6.77
C LYS A 149 14.01 4.45 7.05
N LYS A 150 13.16 3.50 7.45
CA LYS A 150 13.52 2.15 7.85
C LYS A 150 12.47 1.19 7.33
N VAL A 151 12.89 0.06 6.80
CA VAL A 151 12.02 -0.98 6.26
C VAL A 151 12.43 -2.32 6.87
N ASP A 152 11.48 -3.02 7.49
CA ASP A 152 11.72 -4.37 8.03
C ASP A 152 11.24 -5.41 7.02
N ILE A 153 12.18 -5.98 6.29
CA ILE A 153 11.95 -7.04 5.29
C ILE A 153 12.46 -8.41 5.75
N ARG A 154 12.79 -8.58 7.04
CA ARG A 154 13.38 -9.83 7.56
C ARG A 154 12.48 -11.03 7.33
N SER A 155 11.17 -10.80 7.30
CA SER A 155 10.18 -11.85 7.10
C SER A 155 9.91 -12.20 5.63
N GLU A 156 10.39 -11.39 4.69
CA GLU A 156 10.18 -11.55 3.24
C GLU A 156 11.17 -12.54 2.64
N LYS A 157 11.13 -13.80 3.09
CA LYS A 157 12.11 -14.84 2.74
C LYS A 157 12.15 -15.19 1.25
N LYS A 158 11.07 -14.89 0.50
CA LYS A 158 10.93 -15.13 -0.94
C LYS A 158 11.23 -13.89 -1.79
N LEU A 159 11.72 -12.81 -1.18
CA LEU A 159 12.00 -11.56 -1.86
C LEU A 159 13.12 -11.76 -2.87
N LYS A 160 12.83 -11.52 -4.15
CA LYS A 160 13.79 -11.62 -5.26
C LYS A 160 14.30 -10.26 -5.70
N LYS A 161 13.49 -9.21 -5.53
CA LYS A 161 13.82 -7.86 -5.97
C LYS A 161 13.38 -6.82 -4.95
N PHE A 162 14.33 -5.99 -4.54
CA PHE A 162 14.09 -4.83 -3.70
C PHE A 162 14.56 -3.56 -4.42
N VAL A 163 13.68 -2.59 -4.57
CA VAL A 163 13.98 -1.30 -5.18
C VAL A 163 13.52 -0.18 -4.26
N TYR A 164 14.40 0.78 -4.00
CA TYR A 164 14.08 2.01 -3.31
C TYR A 164 14.75 3.19 -4.02
N TYR A 165 13.95 4.13 -4.50
CA TYR A 165 14.42 5.41 -5.02
C TYR A 165 13.89 6.61 -4.24
N ASP A 166 14.63 7.71 -4.29
CA ASP A 166 14.18 9.04 -3.87
C ASP A 166 13.54 9.04 -2.48
N GLY A 167 14.35 8.80 -1.45
CA GLY A 167 13.83 8.91 -0.09
C GLY A 167 14.86 8.70 1.01
N PRO A 168 14.43 8.87 2.27
CA PRO A 168 15.36 9.01 3.39
C PRO A 168 15.74 7.65 3.99
N LEU A 169 15.82 6.57 3.20
CA LEU A 169 16.20 5.25 3.70
C LEU A 169 17.63 5.31 4.24
N GLU A 170 17.81 5.13 5.55
CA GLU A 170 19.09 5.32 6.25
C GLU A 170 19.85 3.99 6.43
N GLU A 171 19.13 2.88 6.54
CA GLU A 171 19.68 1.55 6.75
C GLU A 171 18.82 0.49 6.04
N LEU A 172 19.44 -0.61 5.65
CA LEU A 172 18.74 -1.76 5.10
C LEU A 172 19.47 -3.05 5.51
N ASP A 173 18.79 -3.87 6.30
CA ASP A 173 19.25 -5.22 6.64
C ASP A 173 18.61 -6.22 5.67
N ILE A 174 19.44 -6.84 4.83
CA ILE A 174 19.03 -7.88 3.86
C ILE A 174 19.47 -9.29 4.31
N SER A 175 19.96 -9.45 5.55
CA SER A 175 20.58 -10.70 6.00
C SER A 175 19.67 -11.93 5.99
N ASN A 176 18.35 -11.73 6.01
CA ASN A 176 17.34 -12.77 6.01
C ASN A 176 16.73 -13.05 4.62
N ASN A 177 17.19 -12.33 3.58
CA ASN A 177 16.64 -12.40 2.23
C ASN A 177 17.60 -13.16 1.30
N ALA A 178 17.88 -14.43 1.61
CA ALA A 178 18.83 -15.26 0.86
C ALA A 178 18.44 -15.50 -0.61
N ASP A 179 17.15 -15.33 -0.96
CA ASP A 179 16.61 -15.42 -2.31
C ASP A 179 16.70 -14.11 -3.11
N LEU A 180 17.27 -13.05 -2.55
CA LEU A 180 17.40 -11.76 -3.22
C LEU A 180 18.35 -11.87 -4.42
N GLU A 181 17.85 -11.53 -5.60
CA GLU A 181 18.60 -11.58 -6.86
C GLU A 181 19.00 -10.17 -7.32
N TYR A 182 18.18 -9.18 -7.02
CA TYR A 182 18.35 -7.80 -7.47
C TYR A 182 18.08 -6.80 -6.34
N ILE A 183 19.03 -5.89 -6.11
CA ILE A 183 18.84 -4.74 -5.24
C ILE A 183 19.18 -3.46 -5.99
N ARG A 184 18.30 -2.46 -5.85
CA ARG A 184 18.55 -1.12 -6.39
C ARG A 184 18.15 -0.06 -5.39
N LEU A 185 19.14 0.66 -4.90
CA LEU A 185 19.00 1.80 -4.03
C LEU A 185 19.50 3.02 -4.80
N GLY A 186 18.70 4.08 -4.88
CA GLY A 186 19.12 5.31 -5.56
C GLY A 186 18.56 6.55 -4.90
N ASN A 187 19.39 7.57 -4.75
CA ASN A 187 19.06 8.77 -3.99
C ASN A 187 18.54 8.43 -2.57
N VAL A 188 19.31 7.62 -1.84
CA VAL A 188 19.05 7.21 -0.45
C VAL A 188 20.19 7.63 0.48
N LYS A 189 20.07 7.30 1.78
CA LYS A 189 21.06 7.62 2.83
C LYS A 189 21.78 6.39 3.37
N VAL A 190 21.60 5.22 2.75
CA VAL A 190 22.29 3.98 3.14
C VAL A 190 23.79 4.14 2.90
N LYS A 191 24.58 4.04 3.96
CA LYS A 191 26.06 4.19 3.89
C LYS A 191 26.78 2.87 3.72
N VAL A 192 26.25 1.80 4.31
CA VAL A 192 26.85 0.47 4.27
C VAL A 192 25.76 -0.53 3.91
N LEU A 193 26.04 -1.42 2.96
CA LEU A 193 25.20 -2.54 2.58
C LEU A 193 25.98 -3.84 2.75
N ASP A 194 25.62 -4.63 3.77
CA ASP A 194 26.18 -5.97 3.97
C ASP A 194 25.43 -6.98 3.09
N VAL A 195 26.17 -7.63 2.18
CA VAL A 195 25.65 -8.63 1.24
C VAL A 195 26.11 -10.05 1.57
N SER A 196 26.77 -10.26 2.72
CA SER A 196 27.39 -11.53 3.11
C SER A 196 26.43 -12.72 3.26
N LYS A 197 25.12 -12.44 3.37
CA LYS A 197 24.06 -13.46 3.52
C LYS A 197 23.15 -13.56 2.29
N ASN A 198 23.55 -12.99 1.15
CA ASN A 198 22.74 -12.91 -0.05
C ASN A 198 23.44 -13.58 -1.26
N PRO A 199 23.67 -14.91 -1.20
CA PRO A 199 24.49 -15.63 -2.18
C PRO A 199 23.89 -15.65 -3.61
N LYS A 200 22.60 -15.31 -3.76
CA LYS A 200 21.90 -15.29 -5.04
C LYS A 200 21.89 -13.91 -5.71
N LEU A 201 22.50 -12.89 -5.12
CA LEU A 201 22.57 -11.56 -5.72
C LEU A 201 23.30 -11.63 -7.07
N LYS A 202 22.65 -11.12 -8.10
CA LYS A 202 23.18 -11.02 -9.46
C LYS A 202 23.55 -9.59 -9.81
N LYS A 203 22.80 -8.61 -9.29
CA LYS A 203 23.04 -7.19 -9.55
C LYS A 203 22.70 -6.33 -8.34
N ILE A 204 23.62 -5.44 -8.02
CA ILE A 204 23.54 -4.44 -6.96
C ILE A 204 23.71 -3.07 -7.62
N THR A 205 22.74 -2.19 -7.43
CA THR A 205 22.88 -0.78 -7.79
C THR A 205 22.68 0.07 -6.54
N VAL A 206 23.66 0.91 -6.19
CA VAL A 206 23.64 1.79 -5.00
C VAL A 206 24.15 3.17 -5.36
N ASP A 207 23.97 4.17 -4.49
CA ASP A 207 24.54 5.49 -4.72
C ASP A 207 26.06 5.51 -4.48
N GLU A 208 26.77 6.38 -5.22
CA GLU A 208 28.16 6.68 -4.93
C GLU A 208 28.38 7.04 -3.46
N GLY A 209 29.41 6.43 -2.86
CA GLY A 209 29.74 6.53 -1.43
C GLY A 209 29.09 5.46 -0.55
N THR A 210 28.19 4.61 -1.08
CA THR A 210 27.70 3.44 -0.36
C THR A 210 28.77 2.35 -0.34
N GLN A 211 29.24 1.96 0.84
CA GLN A 211 30.17 0.84 1.00
C GLN A 211 29.41 -0.49 0.93
N ILE A 212 29.83 -1.38 0.05
CA ILE A 212 29.33 -2.76 0.01
C ILE A 212 30.33 -3.66 0.75
N ILE A 213 29.85 -4.47 1.69
CA ILE A 213 30.69 -5.39 2.46
C ILE A 213 30.17 -6.83 2.34
N GLY A 214 31.07 -7.80 2.50
CA GLY A 214 30.76 -9.22 2.36
C GLY A 214 31.05 -9.77 0.95
N PRO A 215 31.25 -11.10 0.83
CA PRO A 215 31.58 -11.72 -0.45
C PRO A 215 30.38 -11.67 -1.40
N THR A 216 30.60 -11.26 -2.65
CA THR A 216 29.58 -11.31 -3.70
C THR A 216 30.21 -11.41 -5.09
N ASN A 217 29.53 -12.12 -5.99
CA ASN A 217 29.84 -12.16 -7.42
C ASN A 217 28.86 -11.30 -8.25
N ALA A 218 28.00 -10.53 -7.58
CA ALA A 218 27.02 -9.68 -8.24
C ALA A 218 27.71 -8.58 -9.05
N GLN A 219 27.11 -8.21 -10.18
CA GLN A 219 27.48 -6.97 -10.87
C GLN A 219 27.13 -5.78 -9.97
N ILE A 220 28.11 -4.92 -9.69
CA ILE A 220 27.92 -3.72 -8.88
C ILE A 220 27.93 -2.49 -9.80
N GLU A 221 26.90 -1.66 -9.68
CA GLU A 221 26.76 -0.38 -10.37
C GLU A 221 26.54 0.73 -9.34
N TYR A 222 27.17 1.88 -9.57
CA TYR A 222 26.99 3.06 -8.72
C TYR A 222 26.18 4.13 -9.49
N ASN A 223 25.11 4.65 -8.88
CA ASN A 223 24.41 5.81 -9.41
C ASN A 223 25.27 7.04 -9.15
N LYS A 224 25.64 7.74 -10.22
CA LYS A 224 26.28 9.05 -10.12
C LYS A 224 25.33 10.03 -9.44
N LYS A 225 25.81 10.74 -8.42
CA LYS A 225 25.04 11.86 -7.89
C LYS A 225 25.01 12.96 -8.96
N ALA A 226 23.82 13.51 -9.22
CA ALA A 226 23.76 14.78 -9.92
C ALA A 226 24.37 15.83 -8.98
N GLU A 227 25.42 16.52 -9.45
CA GLU A 227 26.02 17.67 -8.78
C GLU A 227 25.01 18.82 -8.61
#